data_AF-A0A6J6JU83-F1
#
_entry.id   AF-A0A6J6JU83-F1
#
_cell.length_a   1.000
_cell.length_b   1.000
_cell.length_c   1.000
_cell.angle_alpha   90.00
_cell.angle_beta   90.00
_cell.angle_gamma   90.00
#
_symmetry.space_group_name_H-M   'P 1'
#
loop_
_entity.id
_entity.type
_entity.pdbx_description
1 polymer ?
#
loop_
_entity_poly.entity_id
_entity_poly.type
_entity_poly.pdbx_seq_one_letter_code
_entity_poly.pdbx_strand_id
1 'polypeptide(L)' 'MLIDCSSCIMRDIACSDCVVTALLGPMPESLDPHKDVLDVLATAGLVAPLRLIKGDSTPDQSAAIAL' A
#
# COMPACT_ATOMS: atom_id res chain seq x y z
N MET A 1 -17.08 4.25 10.10
CA MET A 1 -16.85 4.88 8.79
C MET A 1 -15.97 3.94 7.98
N LEU A 2 -16.37 3.57 6.77
CA LEU A 2 -15.63 2.63 5.91
C LEU A 2 -15.17 3.38 4.66
N ILE A 3 -13.87 3.36 4.39
CA ILE A 3 -13.29 3.96 3.19
C ILE A 3 -12.86 2.82 2.28
N ASP A 4 -13.44 2.75 1.09
CA ASP A 4 -12.96 1.86 0.04
C ASP A 4 -11.89 2.59 -0.76
N CYS A 5 -10.62 2.38 -0.39
CA CYS A 5 -9.53 2.97 -1.13
C CYS A 5 -9.53 2.46 -2.58
N SER A 6 -10.00 1.24 -2.89
CA SER A 6 -9.93 0.66 -4.24
C SER A 6 -10.78 1.40 -5.28
N SER A 7 -11.85 2.07 -4.84
CA SER A 7 -12.68 2.94 -5.67
C SER A 7 -12.41 4.43 -5.44
N CYS A 8 -11.41 4.80 -4.62
CA CYS A 8 -11.15 6.18 -4.26
C CYS A 8 -10.40 6.90 -5.38
N ILE A 9 -11.04 7.89 -6.01
CA ILE A 9 -10.44 8.69 -7.09
C ILE A 9 -9.19 9.47 -6.65
N MET A 10 -9.05 9.76 -5.35
CA MET A 10 -7.88 10.45 -4.81
C MET A 10 -6.70 9.52 -4.55
N ARG A 11 -6.87 8.19 -4.67
CA ARG A 11 -5.81 7.21 -4.38
C ARG A 11 -4.55 7.52 -5.18
N ASP A 12 -4.71 7.81 -6.46
CA ASP A 12 -3.59 8.03 -7.38
C ASP A 12 -3.23 9.52 -7.53
N ILE A 13 -3.92 10.40 -6.79
CA ILE A 13 -3.73 11.87 -6.86
C ILE A 13 -3.08 12.40 -5.58
N ALA A 14 -3.57 11.99 -4.41
CA ALA A 14 -3.22 12.60 -3.13
C ALA A 14 -3.36 11.65 -1.94
N CYS A 15 -3.19 10.33 -2.13
CA CYS A 15 -3.35 9.38 -1.02
C CYS A 15 -2.34 9.62 0.12
N SER A 16 -1.13 10.09 -0.20
CA SER A 16 -0.11 10.43 0.78
C SER A 16 -0.51 11.60 1.71
N ASP A 17 -1.44 12.45 1.28
CA ASP A 17 -2.01 13.56 2.05
C ASP A 17 -3.44 13.26 2.55
N CYS A 18 -3.87 11.99 2.47
CA CYS A 18 -5.18 11.58 2.97
C CYS A 18 -5.19 11.53 4.51
N VAL A 19 -6.33 11.86 5.13
CA VAL A 19 -6.55 11.69 6.57
C VAL A 19 -6.26 10.25 7.05
N VAL A 20 -6.43 9.24 6.19
CA VAL A 20 -6.08 7.85 6.51
C VAL A 20 -4.58 7.70 6.74
N THR A 21 -3.75 8.28 5.88
CA THR A 21 -2.29 8.29 6.02
C THR A 21 -1.85 9.14 7.21
N ALA A 22 -2.55 10.24 7.51
CA ALA A 22 -2.29 11.01 8.73
C ALA A 22 -2.53 10.19 10.02
N LEU A 23 -3.52 9.29 10.00
CA LEU A 23 -3.88 8.46 11.16
C LEU A 23 -3.06 7.16 11.28
N LEU A 24 -2.75 6.51 10.16
CA LEU A 24 -2.09 5.20 10.14
C LEU A 24 -0.61 5.25 9.76
N GLY A 25 -0.12 6.40 9.30
CA GLY A 25 1.21 6.56 8.74
C GLY A 25 1.30 6.20 7.26
N PRO A 26 2.46 6.47 6.62
CA PRO A 26 2.70 6.11 5.23
C PRO A 26 2.77 4.60 5.05
N MET A 27 2.23 4.11 3.93
CA MET A 27 2.41 2.72 3.52
C MET A 27 3.89 2.51 3.14
N PRO A 28 4.55 1.43 3.57
CA PRO A 28 5.91 1.13 3.12
C PRO A 28 5.94 0.88 1.60
N GLU A 29 7.00 1.36 0.92
CA GLU A 29 7.16 1.20 -0.54
C GLU A 29 7.29 -0.27 -0.96
N SER A 30 7.89 -1.10 -0.11
CA SER A 30 7.99 -2.53 -0.32
C SER A 30 7.89 -3.30 1.00
N LEU A 31 7.23 -4.47 0.94
CA LEU A 31 7.21 -5.46 2.02
C LEU A 31 8.20 -6.61 1.77
N ASP A 32 8.96 -6.58 0.66
CA ASP A 32 9.95 -7.60 0.32
C ASP A 32 10.90 -7.95 1.50
N PRO A 33 11.46 -6.99 2.27
CA PRO A 33 12.37 -7.33 3.38
C PRO A 33 11.65 -8.03 4.55
N HIS A 34 10.32 -7.99 4.61
CA HIS A 34 9.52 -8.59 5.68
C HIS A 34 8.81 -9.87 5.24
N LYS A 35 9.04 -10.35 4.01
CA LYS A 35 8.37 -11.51 3.43
C LYS A 35 8.45 -12.75 4.33
N ASP A 36 9.64 -13.07 4.85
CA ASP A 36 9.87 -14.28 5.65
C ASP A 36 9.11 -14.23 6.98
N VAL A 37 9.07 -13.05 7.62
CA VAL A 37 8.31 -12.84 8.85
C VAL A 37 6.82 -13.04 8.61
N LEU A 38 6.31 -12.46 7.53
CA LEU A 38 4.90 -12.58 7.15
C LEU A 38 4.53 -14.03 6.81
N ASP A 39 5.44 -14.79 6.22
CA ASP A 39 5.21 -16.20 5.87
C ASP A 39 5.12 -17.09 7.12
N VAL A 40 5.98 -16.85 8.12
CA VAL A 40 5.89 -17.51 9.43
C VAL A 40 4.56 -17.20 10.11
N LEU A 41 4.14 -15.93 10.12
CA LEU A 41 2.86 -15.52 10.70
C LEU A 41 1.67 -16.15 9.96
N ALA A 42 1.74 -16.26 8.63
CA ALA A 42 0.69 -16.87 7.82
C ALA A 42 0.60 -18.38 8.07
N THR A 43 1.75 -19.06 8.14
CA THR A 43 1.83 -20.50 8.45
C THR A 43 1.30 -20.79 9.86
N ALA A 44 1.53 -19.89 10.81
CA ALA A 44 0.97 -19.97 12.16
C ALA A 44 -0.53 -19.61 12.25
N GLY A 45 -1.14 -19.14 11.15
CA GLY A 45 -2.55 -18.72 11.12
C GLY A 45 -2.83 -17.37 11.78
N LEU A 46 -1.81 -16.55 12.04
CA LEU A 46 -1.94 -15.23 12.67
C LEU A 46 -2.29 -14.12 11.68
N VAL A 47 -1.99 -14.32 10.40
CA VAL A 47 -2.38 -13.43 9.30
C VAL A 47 -2.97 -14.26 8.16
N ALA A 48 -3.64 -13.59 7.22
CA ALA A 48 -4.19 -14.25 6.04
C ALA A 48 -3.07 -14.87 5.18
N PRO A 49 -3.35 -15.98 4.45
CA PRO A 49 -2.37 -16.58 3.54
C PRO A 49 -1.86 -15.57 2.51
N LEU A 50 -0.55 -15.54 2.32
CA LEU A 50 0.11 -14.58 1.44
C LEU A 50 -0.27 -14.80 -0.03
N ARG A 51 -1.02 -13.86 -0.60
CA ARG A 51 -1.32 -13.78 -2.03
C ARG A 51 -0.54 -12.62 -2.64
N LEU A 52 0.79 -12.73 -2.62
CA LEU A 52 1.67 -11.67 -3.11
C LEU A 52 1.47 -11.51 -4.62
N ILE A 53 0.83 -10.42 -5.02
CA ILE A 53 0.72 -9.99 -6.41
C ILE A 53 1.80 -8.94 -6.60
N LYS A 54 2.68 -9.14 -7.59
CA LYS A 54 3.64 -8.11 -8.00
C LYS A 54 2.81 -6.97 -8.60
N GLY A 55 2.81 -5.80 -7.96
CA GLY A 55 2.23 -4.62 -8.58
C GLY A 55 3.03 -4.30 -9.84
N ASP A 56 2.35 -4.03 -10.95
CA ASP A 56 3.00 -3.57 -12.16
C ASP A 56 3.70 -2.25 -11.84
N SER A 57 5.02 -2.29 -11.71
CA SER A 57 5.85 -1.11 -11.55
C SER A 57 5.96 -0.40 -12.89
N THR A 58 4.83 0.00 -13.49
CA THR A 58 4.83 1.11 -14.42
C THR A 58 4.99 2.33 -13.54
N PRO A 59 6.14 3.02 -13.56
CA PRO A 59 6.23 4.28 -12.89
C PRO A 59 5.30 5.24 -13.65
N ASP A 60 4.06 5.41 -13.19
CA ASP A 60 3.38 6.68 -13.41
C ASP A 60 4.06 7.70 -12.48
N GLN A 61 5.30 8.01 -12.85
CA GLN A 61 5.92 9.26 -12.51
C GLN A 61 5.14 10.31 -13.30
N SER A 62 4.03 10.79 -12.73
CA SER A 62 3.54 12.11 -13.11
C SER A 62 4.60 13.12 -12.69
N ALA A 63 5.61 13.24 -13.56
CA ALA A 63 6.56 14.33 -13.58
C ALA A 63 5.80 15.65 -13.67
N ALA A 64 6.36 16.67 -13.02
CA ALA A 64 6.06 18.08 -13.26
C ALA A 64 4.62 18.53 -12.94
N ILE A 65 4.38 18.87 -11.67
CA ILE A 65 3.70 20.15 -11.42
C ILE A 65 4.81 21.13 -11.03
N ALA A 66 5.24 21.87 -12.04
CA ALA A 66 6.09 23.03 -11.89
C ALA A 66 5.49 24.01 -10.87
N LEU A 67 6.32 24.43 -9.92
CA LEU A 67 6.38 25.77 -9.34
C LEU A 67 7.82 26.01 -8.87
#